data_AF-A0A2T6FLB6-F1
#
_entry.id   AF-A0A2T6FLB6-F1
#
_cell.length_a   1.000
_cell.length_b   1.000
_cell.length_c   1.000
_cell.angle_alpha   90.00
_cell.angle_beta   90.00
_cell.angle_gamma   90.00
#
_symmetry.space_group_name_H-M   'P 1'
#
loop_
_entity.id
_entity.type
_entity.pdbx_description
1 polymer ?
#
loop_
_entity_poly.entity_id
_entity_poly.type
_entity_poly.pdbx_seq_one_letter_code
_entity_poly.pdbx_strand_id
1 'polypeptide(L)'
;MSVKTVLWSILITTSLFGGFSLIFHFGDWERFGLVVIFALFVGAAIAPEIDRKNFKKGWLLQIAAGAMAGIVIGLFFHLQSIELLACCSVIGGFLGWLAPVWITHIQIP
;
A
#
# COMPACT_ATOMS: atom_id res chain seq x y z
N MET A 1 -0.55 -8.12 16.81
CA MET A 1 -0.93 -7.16 15.77
C MET A 1 -1.52 -5.94 16.44
N SER A 2 -0.81 -4.82 16.44
CA SER A 2 -1.35 -3.56 16.97
C SER A 2 -2.24 -2.93 15.90
N VAL A 3 -3.56 -3.16 15.99
CA VAL A 3 -4.55 -2.63 15.03
C VAL A 3 -4.48 -1.10 14.95
N LYS A 4 -4.19 -0.45 16.08
CA LYS A 4 -4.05 1.01 16.17
C LYS A 4 -2.92 1.53 15.29
N THR A 5 -1.77 0.85 15.29
CA THR A 5 -0.62 1.25 14.46
C THR A 5 -0.97 1.18 12.97
N VAL A 6 -1.63 0.10 12.55
CA VAL A 6 -2.07 -0.06 11.14
C VAL A 6 -3.02 1.05 10.73
N LEU A 7 -4.01 1.36 11.56
CA LEU A 7 -4.98 2.41 11.27
C LEU A 7 -4.32 3.78 11.17
N TRP A 8 -3.40 4.10 12.09
CA TRP A 8 -2.67 5.37 12.05
C TRP A 8 -1.79 5.49 10.82
N SER A 9 -1.06 4.43 10.45
CA SER A 9 -0.25 4.40 9.23
C SER A 9 -1.12 4.63 7.99
N ILE A 10 -2.23 3.91 7.87
CA ILE A 10 -3.18 4.08 6.75
C ILE A 10 -3.70 5.50 6.68
N LEU A 11 -4.15 6.08 7.81
CA LEU A 11 -4.70 7.42 7.85
C LEU A 11 -3.67 8.47 7.42
N ILE A 12 -2.45 8.38 7.93
CA ILE A 12 -1.38 9.33 7.59
C ILE A 12 -1.03 9.22 6.11
N THR A 13 -0.77 8.01 5.61
CA THR A 13 -0.39 7.82 4.21
C THR A 13 -1.51 8.24 3.27
N THR A 14 -2.76 7.84 3.55
CA THR A 14 -3.92 8.20 2.73
C THR A 14 -4.18 9.70 2.72
N SER A 15 -4.07 10.37 3.88
CA SER A 15 -4.26 11.82 3.97
C SER A 15 -3.18 12.58 3.22
N LEU A 16 -1.91 12.15 3.32
CA LEU A 16 -0.81 12.76 2.59
C LEU A 16 -1.02 12.60 1.08
N PHE A 17 -1.03 11.36 0.57
CA PHE A 17 -1.13 11.11 -0.86
C PHE A 17 -2.45 11.60 -1.46
N GLY A 18 -3.57 11.42 -0.75
CA GLY A 18 -4.87 11.93 -1.14
C GLY A 18 -4.93 13.46 -1.16
N GLY A 19 -4.41 14.12 -0.13
CA GLY A 19 -4.32 15.58 -0.07
C GLY A 19 -3.48 16.16 -1.20
N PHE A 20 -2.30 15.58 -1.46
CA PHE A 20 -1.48 15.94 -2.62
C PHE A 20 -2.22 15.72 -3.94
N SER A 21 -2.92 14.60 -4.11
CA SER A 21 -3.70 14.34 -5.32
C SER A 21 -4.78 15.40 -5.54
N LEU A 22 -5.50 15.80 -4.49
CA LEU A 22 -6.53 16.85 -4.57
C LEU A 22 -5.96 18.23 -4.88
N ILE A 23 -4.81 18.59 -4.32
CA ILE A 23 -4.19 19.90 -4.54
C ILE A 23 -3.70 20.04 -5.99
N PHE A 24 -3.06 19.00 -6.53
CA PHE A 24 -2.40 19.08 -7.84
C PHE A 24 -3.29 18.63 -9.00
N HIS A 25 -4.25 17.74 -8.77
CA HIS A 25 -5.08 17.11 -9.80
C HIS A 25 -6.56 17.16 -9.42
N PHE A 26 -7.00 18.32 -8.92
CA PHE A 26 -8.39 18.53 -8.54
C PHE A 26 -9.35 18.27 -9.72
N GLY A 27 -10.37 17.44 -9.49
CA GLY A 27 -11.38 17.07 -10.49
C GLY A 27 -11.14 15.74 -11.21
N ASP A 28 -9.95 15.15 -11.09
CA ASP A 28 -9.65 13.81 -11.61
C ASP A 28 -9.95 12.74 -10.54
N TRP A 29 -11.23 12.39 -10.44
CA TRP A 29 -11.74 11.48 -9.41
C TRP A 29 -11.29 10.03 -9.59
N GLU A 30 -11.05 9.59 -10.82
CA GLU A 30 -10.54 8.24 -11.11
C GLU A 30 -9.12 8.09 -10.55
N ARG A 31 -8.25 9.06 -10.86
CA ARG A 31 -6.90 9.11 -10.30
C ARG A 31 -6.92 9.26 -8.79
N PHE A 32 -7.79 10.11 -8.24
CA PHE A 32 -7.91 10.28 -6.79
C PHE A 32 -8.27 8.96 -6.10
N GLY A 33 -9.27 8.23 -6.61
CA GLY A 33 -9.66 6.92 -6.09
C GLY A 33 -8.50 5.93 -6.09
N LEU A 34 -7.75 5.87 -7.19
CA LEU A 34 -6.54 5.05 -7.28
C LEU A 34 -5.49 5.41 -6.24
N VAL A 35 -5.15 6.69 -6.13
CA VAL A 35 -4.11 7.17 -5.20
C VAL A 35 -4.50 6.84 -3.76
N VAL A 36 -5.76 7.02 -3.40
CA VAL A 36 -6.29 6.70 -2.07
C VAL A 36 -6.20 5.19 -1.78
N ILE A 37 -6.63 4.35 -2.71
CA ILE A 37 -6.57 2.89 -2.53
C ILE A 37 -5.11 2.42 -2.44
N PHE A 38 -4.23 2.94 -3.29
CA PHE A 38 -2.81 2.61 -3.24
C PHE A 38 -2.17 3.08 -1.92
N ALA A 39 -2.48 4.30 -1.48
CA ALA A 39 -1.99 4.85 -0.22
C ALA A 39 -2.47 4.04 1.00
N LEU A 40 -3.66 3.45 0.94
CA LEU A 40 -4.17 2.53 1.96
C LEU A 40 -3.27 1.30 2.09
N PHE A 41 -2.95 0.64 0.98
CA PHE A 41 -2.07 -0.55 1.01
C PHE A 41 -0.63 -0.21 1.39
N VAL A 42 -0.12 0.95 0.95
CA VAL A 42 1.20 1.44 1.38
C VAL A 42 1.21 1.71 2.89
N GLY A 43 0.19 2.37 3.43
CA GLY A 43 0.08 2.61 4.87
C GLY A 43 -0.01 1.31 5.67
N ALA A 44 -0.71 0.31 5.16
CA ALA A 44 -0.72 -1.03 5.75
C ALA A 44 0.69 -1.67 5.72
N ALA A 45 1.42 -1.59 4.61
CA ALA A 45 2.78 -2.14 4.48
C ALA A 45 3.82 -1.44 5.38
N ILE A 46 3.59 -0.16 5.72
CA ILE A 46 4.46 0.63 6.61
C ILE A 46 4.26 0.26 8.09
N ALA A 47 3.05 -0.13 8.48
CA ALA A 47 2.72 -0.35 9.89
C ALA A 47 3.65 -1.34 10.65
N PRO A 48 4.09 -2.46 10.06
CA PRO A 48 5.02 -3.37 10.74
C PRO A 48 6.42 -2.80 10.94
N GLU A 49 6.84 -1.82 10.12
CA GLU A 49 8.14 -1.16 10.26
C GLU A 49 8.12 -0.10 11.36
N ILE A 50 7.01 0.62 11.52
CA ILE A 50 6.83 1.59 12.62
C ILE A 50 6.87 0.88 13.98
N ASP A 51 6.26 -0.32 14.07
CA ASP A 51 6.12 -1.05 15.32
C ASP A 51 6.61 -2.49 15.22
N ARG A 52 7.92 -2.65 14.95
CA ARG A 52 8.56 -3.97 14.84
C ARG A 52 8.35 -4.87 16.06
N LYS A 53 8.17 -4.29 17.26
CA LYS A 53 8.00 -5.02 18.53
C LYS A 53 6.66 -5.76 18.60
N ASN A 54 5.59 -5.16 18.07
CA ASN A 54 4.24 -5.75 18.10
C ASN A 54 3.91 -6.67 16.90
N PHE A 55 4.80 -6.72 15.91
CA PHE A 55 4.61 -7.48 14.67
C PHE A 55 5.65 -8.61 14.51
N LYS A 56 5.38 -9.76 15.17
CA LYS A 56 6.21 -10.99 15.01
C LYS A 56 6.28 -11.53 13.57
N LYS A 57 5.27 -11.24 12.73
CA LYS A 57 5.19 -11.66 11.32
C LYS A 57 4.78 -10.50 10.41
N GLY A 58 5.42 -9.35 10.55
CA GLY A 58 5.14 -8.13 9.77
C GLY A 58 5.17 -8.35 8.25
N TRP A 59 6.11 -9.18 7.80
CA TRP A 59 6.29 -9.54 6.40
C TRP A 59 5.03 -10.16 5.75
N LEU A 60 4.19 -10.89 6.49
CA LEU A 60 2.95 -11.45 5.95
C LEU A 60 1.96 -10.35 5.58
N LEU A 61 1.86 -9.32 6.41
CA LEU A 61 0.97 -8.19 6.16
C LEU A 61 1.47 -7.34 5.00
N GLN A 62 2.80 -7.18 4.89
CA GLN A 62 3.43 -6.48 3.77
C GLN A 62 3.20 -7.20 2.44
N ILE A 63 3.38 -8.53 2.39
CA ILE A 63 3.08 -9.33 1.19
C ILE A 63 1.59 -9.27 0.85
N ALA A 64 0.71 -9.44 1.83
CA ALA A 64 -0.74 -9.39 1.60
C ALA A 64 -1.19 -8.02 1.09
N ALA A 65 -0.69 -6.93 1.68
CA ALA A 65 -0.97 -5.56 1.24
C ALA A 65 -0.45 -5.31 -0.17
N GLY A 66 0.79 -5.72 -0.47
CA GLY A 66 1.38 -5.59 -1.79
C GLY A 66 0.64 -6.41 -2.85
N ALA A 67 0.25 -7.64 -2.54
CA ALA A 67 -0.50 -8.50 -3.45
C ALA A 67 -1.87 -7.91 -3.79
N MET A 68 -2.61 -7.43 -2.78
CA MET A 68 -3.89 -6.74 -3.00
C MET A 68 -3.72 -5.46 -3.82
N ALA A 69 -2.68 -4.67 -3.56
CA ALA A 69 -2.38 -3.48 -4.36
C ALA A 69 -2.13 -3.83 -5.83
N GLY A 70 -1.40 -4.91 -6.09
CA GLY A 70 -1.16 -5.44 -7.44
C GLY A 70 -2.45 -5.84 -8.15
N ILE A 71 -3.39 -6.50 -7.45
CA ILE A 71 -4.70 -6.86 -8.00
C ILE A 71 -5.50 -5.60 -8.35
N VAL A 72 -5.56 -4.61 -7.45
CA VAL A 72 -6.29 -3.36 -7.70
C VAL A 72 -5.73 -2.64 -8.92
N ILE A 73 -4.41 -2.58 -9.06
CA ILE A 73 -3.77 -1.98 -10.24
C ILE A 73 -4.16 -2.75 -11.50
N GLY A 74 -4.10 -4.09 -11.48
CA GLY A 74 -4.48 -4.89 -12.64
C GLY A 74 -5.95 -4.72 -13.04
N LEU A 75 -6.85 -4.60 -12.06
CA LEU A 75 -8.26 -4.27 -12.29
C LEU A 75 -8.43 -2.88 -12.88
N PHE A 76 -7.68 -1.89 -12.41
CA PHE A 76 -7.74 -0.53 -12.94
C PHE A 76 -7.30 -0.45 -14.40
N PHE A 77 -6.27 -1.21 -14.78
CA PHE A 77 -5.83 -1.32 -16.18
C PHE A 77 -6.75 -2.21 -17.04
N HIS A 78 -7.91 -2.63 -16.52
CA HIS A 78 -8.89 -3.47 -17.21
C HIS A 78 -8.28 -4.78 -17.74
N LEU A 79 -7.32 -5.36 -17.01
CA LEU A 79 -6.75 -6.66 -17.36
C LEU A 79 -7.80 -7.75 -17.16
N GLN A 80 -8.36 -8.25 -18.26
CA GLN A 80 -9.40 -9.29 -18.22
C GLN A 80 -8.85 -10.71 -18.06
N SER A 81 -7.55 -10.91 -18.26
CA SER A 81 -6.91 -12.21 -18.07
C SER A 81 -6.57 -12.47 -16.60
N ILE A 82 -7.05 -13.59 -16.09
CA ILE A 82 -6.74 -14.08 -14.73
C ILE A 82 -5.24 -14.25 -14.56
N GLU A 83 -4.52 -14.67 -15.60
CA GLU A 83 -3.06 -14.84 -15.57
C GLU A 83 -2.35 -13.51 -15.36
N LEU A 84 -2.79 -12.45 -16.04
CA LEU A 84 -2.21 -11.11 -15.89
C LEU A 84 -2.52 -10.53 -14.51
N LEU A 85 -3.73 -10.70 -14.00
CA LEU A 85 -4.10 -10.32 -12.63
C LEU A 85 -3.26 -11.08 -11.58
N ALA A 86 -3.05 -12.38 -11.78
CA ALA A 86 -2.19 -13.19 -10.91
C ALA A 86 -0.73 -12.69 -10.96
N CYS A 87 -0.19 -12.38 -12.14
CA CYS A 87 1.13 -11.78 -12.29
C CYS A 87 1.24 -10.45 -11.55
N CYS A 88 0.26 -9.54 -11.68
CA CYS A 88 0.23 -8.29 -10.94
C CYS A 88 0.18 -8.51 -9.42
N SER A 89 -0.60 -9.50 -8.96
CA SER A 89 -0.64 -9.89 -7.55
C SER A 89 0.69 -10.41 -7.04
N VAL A 90 1.40 -11.25 -7.83
CA VAL A 90 2.70 -11.81 -7.44
C VAL A 90 3.76 -10.70 -7.40
N ILE A 91 3.80 -9.83 -8.41
CA ILE A 91 4.72 -8.68 -8.45
C ILE A 91 4.43 -7.74 -7.29
N GLY A 92 3.16 -7.41 -7.04
CA GLY A 92 2.75 -6.59 -5.91
C GLY A 92 3.15 -7.21 -4.57
N GLY A 93 2.94 -8.52 -4.40
CA GLY A 93 3.36 -9.25 -3.21
C GLY A 93 4.87 -9.24 -3.01
N PHE A 94 5.65 -9.36 -4.08
CA PHE A 94 7.12 -9.26 -4.04
C PHE A 94 7.60 -7.86 -3.66
N LEU A 95 6.97 -6.81 -4.21
CA LEU A 95 7.24 -5.41 -3.81
C LEU A 95 6.86 -5.16 -2.34
N GLY A 96 5.76 -5.75 -1.90
CA GLY A 96 5.35 -5.79 -0.51
C GLY A 96 6.39 -6.49 0.36
N TRP A 97 6.92 -7.64 -0.05
CA TRP A 97 7.99 -8.32 0.70
C TRP A 97 9.26 -7.47 0.82
N LEU A 98 9.57 -6.69 -0.21
CA LEU A 98 10.69 -5.75 -0.21
C LEU A 98 10.42 -4.48 0.61
N ALA A 99 9.22 -4.29 1.18
CA ALA A 99 8.85 -3.19 2.08
C ALA A 99 9.95 -2.80 3.08
N PRO A 100 10.61 -3.72 3.79
CA PRO A 100 11.67 -3.35 4.73
C PRO A 100 12.85 -2.62 4.09
N VAL A 101 13.15 -2.88 2.81
CA VAL A 101 14.28 -2.28 2.10
C VAL A 101 14.01 -0.82 1.72
N TRP A 102 12.81 -0.49 1.25
CA TRP A 102 12.48 0.88 0.85
C TRP A 102 11.93 1.73 2.01
N ILE A 103 11.27 1.12 3.00
CA ILE A 103 10.76 1.84 4.18
C ILE A 103 11.89 2.22 5.14
N THR A 104 12.98 1.46 5.22
CA THR A 104 14.14 1.82 6.07
C THR A 104 14.82 3.14 5.70
N HIS A 105 14.57 3.65 4.50
CA HIS A 105 15.05 4.96 4.08
C HIS A 105 14.17 6.10 4.63
N ILE A 106 12.98 5.77 5.14
CA ILE A 106 12.10 6.71 5.84
C ILE A 106 12.59 6.74 7.29
N GLN A 107 13.46 7.69 7.60
CA GLN A 107 13.84 8.00 8.97
C GLN A 107 12.64 8.61 9.68
N ILE A 108 11.91 7.78 10.42
CA ILE A 108 10.88 8.25 11.34
C ILE A 108 11.59 8.54 12.67
N PRO A 109 11.49 9.77 13.23
CA PRO A 109 12.13 10.14 14.49
C PRO A 109 11.60 9.34 15.70
#